data_AF-A0A9C8DEY2-F1
#
_entry.id   AF-A0A9C8DEY2-F1
#
_cell.length_a   1.000
_cell.length_b   1.000
_cell.length_c   1.000
_cell.angle_alpha   90.00
_cell.angle_beta   90.00
_cell.angle_gamma   90.00
#
_symmetry.space_group_name_H-M   'P 1'
#
loop_
_entity.id
_entity.type
_entity.pdbx_description
1 polymer ?
#
loop_
_entity_poly.entity_id
_entity_poly.type
_entity_poly.pdbx_seq_one_letter_code
_entity_poly.pdbx_strand_id
1 'polypeptide(L)'
;ARAKAIDASSPQQQAVAEEGLKGALKSLFAVVENYPELKANENFIKLQQTMEEIEDSVQRARMYYNAVVRDLNTSIAIFPQSMIANMFHFKAREFYTLPGTEQREAPKVQF
;
A
#
# COMPACT_ATOMS: atom_id res chain seq x y z
N ALA A 1 -8.35 13.24 -4.40
CA ALA A 1 -7.39 12.26 -3.81
C ALA A 1 -7.69 12.02 -2.33
N ARG A 2 -7.55 13.02 -1.45
CA ARG A 2 -7.74 12.86 0.01
C ARG A 2 -9.11 12.30 0.44
N ALA A 3 -10.23 12.81 -0.08
CA ALA A 3 -11.55 12.27 0.23
C ALA A 3 -11.69 10.78 -0.17
N LYS A 4 -11.18 10.41 -1.34
CA LYS A 4 -11.16 9.01 -1.81
C LYS A 4 -10.31 8.08 -0.93
N ALA A 5 -9.27 8.61 -0.27
CA ALA A 5 -8.44 7.84 0.67
C ALA A 5 -9.10 7.67 2.04
N ILE A 6 -10.06 8.52 2.39
CA ILE A 6 -10.84 8.41 3.62
C ILE A 6 -12.02 7.44 3.43
N ASP A 7 -12.63 7.43 2.24
CA ASP A 7 -13.78 6.59 1.92
C ASP A 7 -13.40 5.16 1.47
N ALA A 8 -12.12 4.89 1.25
CA ALA A 8 -11.64 3.59 0.80
C ALA A 8 -11.94 2.49 1.83
N SER A 9 -12.60 1.42 1.38
CA SER A 9 -13.10 0.34 2.24
C SER A 9 -12.34 -0.98 2.06
N SER A 10 -11.40 -1.05 1.11
CA SER A 10 -10.55 -2.22 0.87
C SER A 10 -9.08 -1.84 0.69
N PRO A 11 -8.12 -2.77 0.92
CA PRO A 11 -6.70 -2.54 0.67
C PRO A 11 -6.39 -2.02 -0.74
N GLN A 12 -7.09 -2.53 -1.75
CA GLN A 12 -6.93 -2.11 -3.15
C GLN A 12 -7.48 -0.71 -3.40
N GLN A 13 -8.65 -0.38 -2.83
CA GLN A 13 -9.19 0.98 -2.94
C GLN A 13 -8.26 1.99 -2.25
N GLN A 14 -7.68 1.61 -1.12
CA GLN A 14 -6.70 2.40 -0.40
C GLN A 14 -5.43 2.60 -1.24
N ALA A 15 -4.94 1.54 -1.89
CA ALA A 15 -3.77 1.60 -2.77
C ALA A 15 -3.97 2.56 -3.95
N VAL A 16 -5.13 2.51 -4.62
CA VAL A 16 -5.47 3.41 -5.73
C VAL A 16 -5.59 4.87 -5.27
N ALA A 17 -6.18 5.11 -4.10
CA ALA A 17 -6.31 6.45 -3.56
C ALA A 17 -4.96 7.06 -3.17
N GLU A 18 -4.06 6.26 -2.60
CA GLU A 18 -2.69 6.65 -2.26
C GLU A 18 -1.84 6.92 -3.51
N GLU A 19 -1.99 6.13 -4.57
CA GLU A 19 -1.33 6.39 -5.86
C GLU A 19 -1.75 7.75 -6.44
N GLY A 20 -3.05 8.06 -6.41
CA GLY A 20 -3.55 9.35 -6.85
C GLY A 20 -3.02 10.53 -6.02
N LEU A 21 -2.81 10.34 -4.71
CA LEU A 21 -2.20 11.34 -3.84
C LEU A 21 -0.72 11.54 -4.20
N LYS A 22 0.03 10.45 -4.40
CA LYS A 22 1.44 10.48 -4.79
C LYS A 22 1.64 11.18 -6.13
N GLY A 23 0.76 10.92 -7.11
CA GLY A 23 0.77 11.62 -8.40
C GLY A 23 0.54 13.13 -8.27
N ALA A 24 -0.40 13.54 -7.41
CA ALA A 24 -0.65 14.96 -7.14
C ALA A 24 0.55 15.65 -6.47
N LEU A 25 1.21 14.98 -5.50
CA LEU A 25 2.43 15.50 -4.86
C LEU A 25 3.58 15.63 -5.86
N LYS A 26 3.76 14.65 -6.75
CA LYS A 26 4.77 14.71 -7.81
C LYS A 26 4.57 15.92 -8.73
N SER A 27 3.30 16.19 -9.08
CA SER A 27 2.91 17.35 -9.88
C SER A 27 3.18 18.66 -9.14
N LEU A 28 2.88 18.72 -7.84
CA LEU A 28 3.18 19.88 -6.99
C LEU A 28 4.69 20.16 -6.97
N PHE A 29 5.52 19.15 -6.71
CA PHE A 29 6.98 19.32 -6.71
C PHE A 29 7.51 19.79 -8.07
N ALA A 30 6.98 19.25 -9.18
CA ALA A 30 7.36 19.70 -10.52
C ALA A 30 7.02 21.18 -10.80
N VAL A 31 5.91 21.68 -10.24
CA VAL A 31 5.59 23.12 -10.32
C VAL A 31 6.58 23.94 -9.51
N VAL A 32 6.94 23.50 -8.30
CA VAL A 32 7.85 24.25 -7.41
C VAL A 32 9.27 24.37 -7.95
N GLU A 33 9.71 23.47 -8.82
CA GLU A 33 10.98 23.63 -9.55
C GLU A 33 11.06 24.94 -10.36
N ASN A 34 9.92 25.48 -10.81
CA ASN A 34 9.85 26.76 -11.51
C ASN A 34 9.74 27.98 -10.57
N TYR A 35 9.65 27.77 -9.25
CA TYR A 35 9.51 28.82 -8.23
C TYR A 35 10.60 28.69 -7.14
N PRO A 36 11.82 29.21 -7.40
CA PRO A 36 12.97 29.05 -6.51
C PRO A 36 12.74 29.57 -5.09
N GLU A 37 11.97 30.65 -4.93
CA GLU A 37 11.65 31.21 -3.62
C GLU A 37 10.76 30.28 -2.78
N LEU A 38 9.85 29.54 -3.42
CA LEU A 38 9.03 28.55 -2.73
C LEU A 38 9.83 27.30 -2.38
N LYS A 39 10.79 26.92 -3.25
CA LYS A 39 11.71 25.80 -3.01
C LYS A 39 12.60 26.03 -1.78
N ALA A 40 13.05 27.27 -1.58
CA ALA A 40 13.85 27.67 -0.42
C ALA A 40 13.03 27.99 0.84
N ASN A 41 11.69 27.93 0.75
CA ASN A 41 10.83 28.23 1.87
C ASN A 41 10.93 27.12 2.94
N GLU A 42 11.25 27.47 4.18
CA GLU A 42 11.39 26.50 5.28
C GLU A 42 10.13 25.66 5.51
N ASN A 43 8.92 26.24 5.35
CA ASN A 43 7.68 25.48 5.49
C ASN A 43 7.51 24.45 4.38
N PHE A 44 8.01 24.74 3.17
CA PHE A 44 7.95 23.82 2.04
C PHE A 44 8.96 22.67 2.19
N ILE A 45 10.17 22.97 2.65
CA ILE A 45 11.20 21.96 2.97
C ILE A 45 10.68 21.01 4.06
N LYS A 46 10.08 21.57 5.12
CA LYS A 46 9.46 20.77 6.19
C LYS A 46 8.33 19.89 5.66
N LEU A 47 7.47 20.44 4.78
CA LEU A 47 6.41 19.67 4.14
C LEU A 47 6.98 18.50 3.33
N GLN A 48 8.03 18.72 2.54
CA GLN A 48 8.69 17.66 1.78
C GLN A 48 9.22 16.54 2.68
N GLN A 49 9.92 16.89 3.77
CA GLN A 49 10.44 15.93 4.75
C GLN A 49 9.32 15.12 5.41
N THR A 50 8.26 15.79 5.88
CA THR A 50 7.11 15.08 6.47
C THR A 50 6.43 14.16 5.47
N MET A 51 6.35 14.52 4.19
CA MET A 51 5.78 13.64 3.16
C MET A 51 6.66 12.41 2.92
N GLU A 52 7.98 12.56 2.95
CA GLU A 52 8.92 11.43 2.87
C GLU A 52 8.76 10.47 4.06
N GLU A 53 8.68 11.01 5.28
CA GLU A 53 8.43 10.22 6.50
C GLU A 53 7.09 9.46 6.44
N ILE A 54 6.04 10.12 5.94
CA ILE A 54 4.73 9.49 5.76
C ILE A 54 4.80 8.38 4.71
N GLU A 55 5.45 8.60 3.57
CA GLU A 55 5.60 7.56 2.54
C GLU A 55 6.34 6.33 3.08
N ASP A 56 7.44 6.53 3.81
CA ASP A 56 8.20 5.45 4.42
C ASP A 56 7.37 4.69 5.48
N SER A 57 6.60 5.40 6.30
CA SER A 57 5.63 4.79 7.23
C SER A 57 4.57 3.96 6.52
N VAL A 58 4.00 4.47 5.43
CA VAL A 58 3.02 3.77 4.59
C VAL A 58 3.63 2.51 3.97
N GLN A 59 4.86 2.58 3.45
CA GLN A 59 5.55 1.40 2.88
C GLN A 59 5.76 0.32 3.94
N ARG A 60 6.22 0.69 5.16
CA ARG A 60 6.35 -0.26 6.27
C ARG A 60 5.02 -0.89 6.66
N ALA A 61 3.96 -0.09 6.76
CA ALA A 61 2.62 -0.57 7.10
C ALA A 61 2.12 -1.59 6.06
N ARG A 62 2.36 -1.34 4.77
CA ARG A 62 2.02 -2.27 3.67
C ARG A 62 2.81 -3.57 3.77
N MET A 63 4.12 -3.50 3.99
CA MET A 63 4.96 -4.69 4.17
C MET A 63 4.49 -5.54 5.36
N TYR A 64 4.20 -4.88 6.49
CA TYR A 64 3.71 -5.54 7.70
C TYR A 64 2.35 -6.21 7.46
N TYR A 65 1.39 -5.50 6.85
CA TYR A 65 0.09 -6.05 6.49
C TYR A 65 0.24 -7.30 5.61
N ASN A 66 1.07 -7.21 4.57
CA ASN A 66 1.30 -8.33 3.66
C ASN A 66 1.98 -9.52 4.34
N ALA A 67 2.91 -9.29 5.26
CA ALA A 67 3.52 -10.36 6.04
C ALA A 67 2.46 -11.10 6.88
N VAL A 68 1.61 -10.37 7.60
CA VAL A 68 0.54 -10.95 8.42
C VAL A 68 -0.49 -11.69 7.55
N VAL A 69 -0.90 -11.10 6.41
CA VAL A 69 -1.82 -11.74 5.46
C VAL A 69 -1.22 -13.03 4.89
N ARG A 70 0.07 -13.03 4.53
CA ARG A 70 0.75 -14.24 4.06
C ARG A 70 0.72 -15.32 5.13
N ASP A 71 1.08 -14.98 6.36
CA ASP A 71 1.16 -15.95 7.46
C ASP A 71 -0.23 -16.51 7.80
N LEU A 72 -1.28 -15.66 7.78
CA LEU A 72 -2.68 -16.09 7.88
C LEU A 72 -3.07 -17.04 6.76
N ASN A 73 -2.91 -16.61 5.50
CA ASN A 73 -3.32 -17.37 4.31
C ASN A 73 -2.60 -18.73 4.24
N THR A 74 -1.33 -18.76 4.65
CA THR A 74 -0.53 -20.00 4.73
C THR A 74 -1.05 -20.91 5.82
N SER A 75 -1.30 -20.37 7.03
CA SER A 75 -1.77 -21.16 8.18
C SER A 75 -3.14 -21.79 7.91
N ILE A 76 -4.08 -21.06 7.30
CA ILE A 76 -5.41 -21.61 6.98
C ILE A 76 -5.40 -22.61 5.82
N ALA A 77 -4.31 -22.69 5.05
CA ALA A 77 -4.16 -23.63 3.95
C ALA A 77 -3.50 -24.96 4.36
N ILE A 78 -2.76 -24.97 5.48
CA ILE A 78 -1.94 -26.12 5.90
C ILE A 78 -2.69 -26.97 6.94
N PHE A 79 -2.60 -28.30 6.81
CA PHE A 79 -3.12 -29.24 7.82
C PHE A 79 -2.25 -29.21 9.10
N PRO A 80 -2.83 -29.22 10.31
CA PRO A 80 -4.25 -29.41 10.64
C PRO A 80 -5.07 -28.11 10.72
N GLN A 81 -4.42 -26.95 10.66
CA GLN A 81 -5.05 -25.64 10.83
C GLN A 81 -6.16 -25.39 9.82
N SER A 82 -6.05 -25.90 8.58
CA SER A 82 -7.10 -25.78 7.56
C SER A 82 -8.44 -26.41 7.97
N MET A 83 -8.44 -27.47 8.78
CA MET A 83 -9.69 -28.08 9.28
C MET A 83 -10.39 -27.16 10.28
N ILE A 84 -9.63 -26.60 11.23
CA ILE A 84 -10.12 -25.61 12.19
C ILE A 84 -10.58 -24.35 11.46
N ALA A 85 -9.80 -23.90 10.46
CA ALA A 85 -10.13 -22.75 9.64
C ALA A 85 -11.49 -22.89 8.94
N ASN A 86 -11.75 -24.06 8.34
CA ASN A 86 -13.04 -24.35 7.71
C ASN A 86 -14.18 -24.42 8.74
N MET A 87 -13.95 -25.05 9.90
CA MET A 87 -14.96 -25.20 10.96
C MET A 87 -15.39 -23.85 11.57
N PHE A 88 -14.47 -22.88 11.68
CA PHE A 88 -14.74 -21.54 12.19
C PHE A 88 -14.88 -20.46 11.10
N HIS A 89 -14.97 -20.87 9.83
CA HIS A 89 -15.14 -19.99 8.67
C HIS A 89 -14.05 -18.88 8.54
N PHE A 90 -12.81 -19.18 8.93
CA PHE A 90 -11.69 -18.29 8.65
C PHE A 90 -11.43 -18.24 7.13
N LYS A 91 -11.37 -17.03 6.58
CA LYS A 91 -11.17 -16.78 5.15
C LYS A 91 -9.82 -16.14 4.88
N ALA A 92 -9.28 -16.41 3.70
CA ALA A 92 -8.11 -15.73 3.20
C ALA A 92 -8.36 -14.22 3.12
N ARG A 93 -7.30 -13.45 3.38
CA ARG A 93 -7.29 -12.00 3.21
C ARG A 93 -6.53 -11.66 1.94
N GLU A 94 -6.94 -10.59 1.29
CA GLU A 94 -6.25 -10.09 0.10
C GLU A 94 -4.98 -9.34 0.50
N PHE A 95 -3.96 -9.40 -0.33
CA PHE A 95 -2.74 -8.60 -0.13
C PHE A 95 -2.99 -7.14 -0.48
N TYR A 96 -2.25 -6.26 0.17
CA TYR A 96 -2.12 -4.87 -0.23
C TYR A 96 -1.11 -4.80 -1.40
N THR A 97 -1.63 -4.73 -2.62
CA THR A 97 -0.85 -4.61 -3.86
C THR A 97 -1.05 -3.23 -4.49
N LEU A 98 -0.04 -2.76 -5.21
CA LEU A 98 -0.21 -1.59 -6.08
C LEU A 98 -0.80 -2.05 -7.43
N PRO A 99 -1.61 -1.22 -8.09
CA PRO A 99 -2.07 -1.52 -9.45
C PRO A 99 -0.90 -1.88 -10.36
N GLY A 100 -0.99 -3.02 -11.05
CA GLY A 100 0.05 -3.51 -11.96
C GLY A 100 1.14 -4.40 -11.33
N THR A 101 1.18 -4.57 -9.99
CA THR A 101 2.07 -5.57 -9.35
C THR A 101 1.42 -6.95 -9.18
N GLU A 102 0.14 -7.08 -9.53
CA GLU A 102 -0.67 -8.30 -9.37
C GLU A 102 -0.29 -9.42 -10.35
N GLN A 103 0.41 -9.09 -11.44
CA GLN A 103 0.75 -10.02 -12.54
C GLN A 103 2.15 -10.65 -12.42
N ARG A 104 2.70 -10.79 -11.21
CA ARG A 104 3.78 -11.78 -11.03
C ARG A 104 3.11 -13.15 -10.89
N GLU A 105 2.61 -13.67 -12.01
CA GLU A 105 2.12 -15.04 -12.08
C GLU A 105 3.21 -15.96 -11.49
N ALA A 106 2.85 -16.68 -10.43
CA ALA A 106 3.74 -17.69 -9.87
C ALA A 106 4.06 -18.69 -10.99
N PRO A 107 5.34 -19.03 -11.24
CA PRO A 107 5.69 -19.98 -12.28
C PRO A 107 4.93 -21.28 -12.01
N LYS A 108 4.11 -21.71 -12.99
CA LYS A 108 3.38 -22.97 -12.93
C LYS A 108 4.40 -24.10 -12.98
N VAL A 109 4.76 -24.63 -11.81
CA VAL A 109 5.57 -25.84 -11.72
C VAL A 109 4.68 -27.01 -12.12
N GLN A 110 4.85 -27.50 -13.35
CA GLN A 110 4.31 -28.79 -13.78
C GLN A 110 5.28 -29.86 -13.29
N PHE A 111 4.78 -30.83 -12.52
CA PHE A 111 5.49 -32.06 -12.18
C PHE A 111 5.37 -33.07 -13.31
#